data_AF-A0A3M2ACU0-F1
#
_entry.id   AF-A0A3M2ACU0-F1
#
_cell.length_a   1.000
_cell.length_b   1.000
_cell.length_c   1.000
_cell.angle_alpha   90.00
_cell.angle_beta   90.00
_cell.angle_gamma   90.00
#
_symmetry.space_group_name_H-M   'P 1'
#
loop_
_entity.id
_entity.type
_entity.pdbx_description
1 polymer ?
#
loop_
_entity_poly.entity_id
_entity_poly.type
_entity_poly.pdbx_seq_one_letter_code
_entity_poly.pdbx_strand_id
1 'polypeptide(L)'
;MTQPVDLWFREVHKEGYAIGVRVTGYPYTGESRYQKIDVVDTALMGKVLLLDGIFMLTEKDEFIYHDMLVHVPLFTHPNPRSVLIIGGGDGGSAREVLRHPTVERVDMVELDEKVVEV
;
A
#
# COMPACT_ATOMS: atom_id res chain seq x y z
N MET A 1 -1.98 15.15 34.84
CA MET A 1 -2.44 14.66 33.52
C MET A 1 -1.26 14.73 32.58
N THR A 2 -0.70 13.59 32.18
CA THR A 2 0.33 13.54 31.12
C THR A 2 -0.34 13.84 29.79
N GLN A 3 0.08 14.90 29.12
CA GLN A 3 -0.28 15.16 27.72
C GLN A 3 0.06 13.89 26.91
N PRO A 4 -0.82 13.40 26.04
CA PRO A 4 -0.47 12.32 25.12
C PRO A 4 0.76 12.74 24.32
N VAL A 5 1.72 11.84 24.14
CA VAL A 5 2.89 12.10 23.31
C VAL A 5 2.41 12.38 21.88
N ASP A 6 2.72 13.56 21.36
CA ASP A 6 2.37 13.94 19.99
C ASP A 6 3.40 13.36 19.02
N LEU A 7 3.14 12.15 18.54
CA LEU A 7 4.05 11.42 17.66
C LEU A 7 3.64 11.56 16.19
N TRP A 8 4.58 12.00 15.37
CA TRP A 8 4.39 12.19 13.93
C TRP A 8 5.41 11.38 13.14
N PHE A 9 4.92 10.64 12.15
CA PHE A 9 5.77 10.11 11.09
C PHE A 9 5.89 11.16 9.99
N ARG A 10 7.09 11.30 9.40
CA ARG A 10 7.37 12.25 8.31
C ARG A 10 8.27 11.60 7.28
N GLU A 11 7.80 11.56 6.05
CA GLU A 11 8.63 11.28 4.88
C GLU A 11 9.18 12.60 4.36
N VAL A 12 10.50 12.79 4.45
CA VAL A 12 11.18 14.04 4.08
C VAL A 12 11.93 13.83 2.76
N HIS A 13 11.64 14.69 1.79
CA HIS A 13 12.23 14.65 0.47
C HIS A 13 13.36 15.69 0.35
N LYS A 14 14.34 15.38 -0.50
CA LYS A 14 15.58 16.17 -0.62
C LYS A 14 15.34 17.57 -1.18
N GLU A 15 14.24 17.76 -1.88
CA GLU A 15 13.80 18.99 -2.53
C GLU A 15 13.12 19.97 -1.56
N GLY A 16 13.08 19.65 -0.26
CA GLY A 16 12.56 20.54 0.78
C GLY A 16 11.06 20.43 1.01
N TYR A 17 10.43 19.32 0.59
CA TYR A 17 9.05 19.01 0.94
C TYR A 17 8.96 17.76 1.82
N ALA A 18 7.90 17.66 2.60
CA ALA A 18 7.64 16.51 3.44
C ALA A 18 6.14 16.20 3.52
N ILE A 19 5.83 14.92 3.67
CA ILE A 19 4.49 14.43 3.97
C ILE A 19 4.53 13.87 5.38
N GLY A 20 3.51 14.15 6.19
CA GLY A 20 3.49 13.68 7.57
C GLY A 20 2.09 13.33 8.04
N VAL A 21 2.03 12.32 8.90
CA VAL A 21 0.80 11.85 9.53
C VAL A 21 1.02 11.66 11.03
N ARG A 22 0.00 12.00 11.81
CA ARG A 22 0.03 11.76 13.25
C ARG A 22 -0.22 10.29 13.52
N VAL A 23 0.71 9.66 14.23
CA VAL A 23 0.69 8.23 14.52
C VAL A 23 0.02 7.99 15.87
N THR A 24 -0.87 6.99 15.90
CA THR A 24 -1.61 6.57 17.09
C THR A 24 -1.24 5.16 17.55
N GLY A 25 -0.55 4.38 16.71
CA GLY A 25 -0.11 3.03 17.04
C GLY A 25 0.90 2.47 16.02
N TYR A 26 1.62 1.43 16.42
CA TYR A 26 2.58 0.68 15.59
C TYR A 26 2.22 -0.81 15.64
N PRO A 27 1.17 -1.26 14.94
CA PRO A 27 0.75 -2.66 14.93
C PRO A 27 1.85 -3.61 14.44
N TYR A 28 2.74 -3.16 13.54
CA TYR A 28 3.82 -4.00 13.03
C TYR A 28 5.09 -3.20 12.73
N THR A 29 6.24 -3.78 13.06
CA THR A 29 7.55 -3.36 12.56
C THR A 29 8.41 -4.60 12.35
N GLY A 30 9.09 -4.68 11.23
CA GLY A 30 9.96 -5.78 10.88
C GLY A 30 10.90 -5.42 9.76
N GLU A 31 11.86 -6.30 9.49
CA GLU A 31 12.81 -6.16 8.40
C GLU A 31 12.89 -7.50 7.66
N SER A 32 12.84 -7.47 6.33
CA SER A 32 13.10 -8.62 5.47
C SER A 32 14.54 -8.56 4.97
N ARG A 33 14.93 -9.48 4.08
CA ARG A 33 16.22 -9.36 3.39
C ARG A 33 16.28 -8.20 2.37
N TYR A 34 15.14 -7.57 2.09
CA TYR A 34 15.01 -6.55 1.05
C TYR A 34 14.81 -5.16 1.62
N GLN A 35 14.00 -5.02 2.67
CA GLN A 35 13.57 -3.71 3.17
C GLN A 35 13.01 -3.79 4.60
N LYS A 36 12.91 -2.62 5.24
CA LYS A 36 12.13 -2.42 6.46
C LYS A 36 10.64 -2.32 6.12
N ILE A 37 9.79 -2.93 6.94
CA ILE A 37 8.33 -2.97 6.79
C ILE A 37 7.72 -2.47 8.10
N ASP A 38 6.98 -1.37 8.03
CA ASP A 38 6.21 -0.87 9.16
C ASP A 38 4.73 -0.74 8.78
N VAL A 39 3.84 -1.15 9.68
CA VAL A 39 2.42 -0.79 9.63
C VAL A 39 2.13 0.11 10.80
N VAL A 40 1.61 1.30 10.53
CA VAL A 40 1.30 2.31 11.54
C VAL A 40 -0.17 2.66 11.52
N ASP A 41 -0.79 2.76 12.69
CA ASP A 41 -2.13 3.33 12.83
C ASP A 41 -2.00 4.85 12.89
N THR A 42 -2.81 5.56 12.12
CA THR A 42 -2.77 7.03 12.05
C THR A 42 -4.10 7.65 12.44
N ALA A 43 -4.05 8.90 12.91
CA ALA A 43 -5.23 9.60 13.38
C ALA A 43 -6.26 9.94 12.29
N LEU A 44 -5.84 9.97 11.01
CA LEU A 44 -6.69 10.44 9.90
C LEU A 44 -6.77 9.46 8.73
N MET A 45 -5.68 8.74 8.42
CA MET A 45 -5.56 7.95 7.19
C MET A 45 -5.79 6.45 7.42
N GLY A 46 -6.20 6.05 8.63
CA GLY A 46 -6.31 4.64 9.00
C GLY A 46 -4.92 4.00 9.14
N LYS A 47 -4.79 2.73 8.73
CA LYS A 47 -3.49 2.07 8.64
C LYS A 47 -2.68 2.60 7.47
N VAL A 48 -1.36 2.69 7.68
CA VAL A 48 -0.40 3.06 6.66
C VAL A 48 0.68 1.99 6.60
N LEU A 49 0.94 1.50 5.38
CA LEU A 49 2.10 0.65 5.09
C LEU A 49 3.27 1.54 4.67
N LEU A 50 4.40 1.35 5.34
CA LEU A 50 5.66 2.01 5.05
C LEU A 50 6.70 0.96 4.67
N LEU A 51 7.44 1.20 3.60
CA LEU A 51 8.60 0.39 3.20
C LEU A 51 9.83 1.30 3.19
N ASP A 52 10.87 0.93 3.94
CA ASP A 52 12.07 1.77 4.17
C ASP A 52 11.75 3.22 4.60
N GLY A 53 10.65 3.41 5.32
CA GLY A 53 10.20 4.74 5.74
C GLY A 53 9.62 5.60 4.62
N ILE A 54 9.12 4.97 3.56
CA ILE A 54 8.39 5.62 2.45
C ILE A 54 6.93 5.19 2.52
N PHE A 55 6.00 6.13 2.35
CA PHE A 55 4.58 5.88 2.21
C PHE A 55 4.30 5.05 0.97
N MET A 56 3.75 3.84 1.18
CA MET A 56 3.29 3.00 0.08
C MET A 56 1.81 3.22 -0.19
N LEU A 57 0.99 3.12 0.86
CA LEU A 57 -0.46 3.28 0.79
C LEU A 57 -1.05 3.65 2.15
N THR A 58 -2.25 4.21 2.12
CA THR A 58 -3.07 4.41 3.31
C THR A 58 -4.44 3.78 3.13
N GLU A 59 -5.01 3.23 4.19
CA GLU A 59 -6.33 2.59 4.17
C GLU A 59 -7.43 3.52 3.64
N LYS A 60 -7.30 4.82 3.91
CA LYS A 60 -8.32 5.81 3.55
C LYS A 60 -8.37 6.13 2.06
N ASP A 61 -7.25 6.06 1.35
CA ASP A 61 -7.13 6.56 -0.02
C ASP A 61 -6.48 5.60 -1.02
N GLU A 62 -6.06 4.40 -0.60
CA GLU A 62 -5.49 3.37 -1.48
C GLU A 62 -6.38 3.06 -2.68
N PHE A 63 -7.71 3.15 -2.52
CA PHE A 63 -8.66 2.90 -3.60
C PHE A 63 -8.44 3.82 -4.79
N ILE A 64 -8.00 5.08 -4.57
CA ILE A 64 -7.75 6.03 -5.66
C ILE A 64 -6.61 5.51 -6.54
N TYR A 65 -5.55 5.02 -5.92
CA TYR A 65 -4.40 4.44 -6.61
C TYR A 65 -4.79 3.13 -7.30
N HIS A 66 -5.42 2.20 -6.58
CA HIS A 66 -5.75 0.88 -7.11
C HIS A 66 -6.79 0.94 -8.22
N ASP A 67 -7.85 1.74 -8.07
CA ASP A 67 -8.88 1.89 -9.08
C ASP A 67 -8.27 2.42 -10.39
N MET A 68 -7.43 3.44 -10.30
CA MET A 68 -6.81 4.05 -11.48
C MET A 68 -5.76 3.12 -12.11
N LEU A 69 -4.97 2.42 -11.30
CA LEU A 69 -3.96 1.48 -11.77
C LEU A 69 -4.61 0.30 -12.53
N VAL A 70 -5.75 -0.19 -12.04
CA VAL A 70 -6.36 -1.44 -12.52
C VAL A 70 -7.46 -1.19 -13.54
N HIS A 71 -8.41 -0.31 -13.27
CA HIS A 71 -9.60 -0.17 -14.12
C HIS A 71 -9.29 0.50 -15.45
N VAL A 72 -8.36 1.46 -15.49
CA VAL A 72 -7.97 2.14 -16.74
C VAL A 72 -7.47 1.14 -17.80
N PRO A 73 -6.48 0.26 -17.54
CA PRO A 73 -6.06 -0.72 -18.54
C PRO A 73 -7.12 -1.79 -18.82
N LEU A 74 -7.88 -2.25 -17.82
CA LEU A 74 -8.86 -3.32 -18.02
C LEU A 74 -10.12 -2.88 -18.77
N PHE A 75 -10.54 -1.61 -18.64
CA PHE A 75 -11.66 -1.07 -19.43
C PHE A 75 -11.27 -0.70 -20.87
N THR A 76 -9.97 -0.53 -21.16
CA THR A 76 -9.50 -0.22 -22.52
C THR A 76 -9.16 -1.48 -23.32
N HIS A 77 -8.90 -2.60 -22.65
CA HIS A 77 -8.70 -3.89 -23.28
C HIS A 77 -10.05 -4.54 -23.67
N PRO A 78 -10.23 -5.07 -24.90
CA PRO A 78 -11.54 -5.53 -25.38
C PRO A 78 -12.07 -6.78 -24.66
N ASN A 79 -11.19 -7.63 -24.13
CA ASN A 79 -11.57 -8.83 -23.37
C ASN A 79 -10.39 -9.32 -22.50
N PRO A 80 -10.07 -8.65 -21.37
CA PRO A 80 -8.94 -9.05 -20.54
C PRO A 80 -9.24 -10.36 -19.79
N ARG A 81 -8.40 -11.38 -19.97
CA ARG A 81 -8.57 -12.72 -19.38
C ARG A 81 -7.44 -13.14 -18.42
N SER A 82 -6.23 -12.65 -18.65
CA SER A 82 -5.06 -12.98 -17.83
C SER A 82 -4.31 -11.69 -17.49
N VAL A 83 -4.01 -11.51 -16.21
CA VAL A 83 -3.37 -10.30 -15.69
C VAL A 83 -2.14 -10.67 -14.88
N LEU A 84 -1.02 -9.99 -15.13
CA LEU A 84 0.19 -10.06 -14.33
C LEU A 84 0.32 -8.78 -13.52
N ILE A 85 0.46 -8.92 -12.20
CA ILE A 85 0.75 -7.85 -11.26
C ILE A 85 2.20 -8.04 -10.80
N ILE A 86 3.03 -7.02 -10.98
CA ILE A 86 4.42 -7.00 -10.49
C ILE A 86 4.45 -6.15 -9.22
N GLY A 87 4.83 -6.74 -8.10
CA GLY A 87 4.59 -6.20 -6.77
C GLY A 87 3.14 -6.43 -6.31
N GLY A 88 2.60 -5.48 -5.55
CA GLY A 88 1.21 -5.51 -5.09
C GLY A 88 1.00 -6.37 -3.84
N GLY A 89 2.03 -6.56 -3.01
CA GLY A 89 1.98 -7.40 -1.82
C GLY A 89 0.86 -7.07 -0.82
N ASP A 90 0.32 -5.84 -0.84
CA ASP A 90 -0.87 -5.45 -0.05
C ASP A 90 -2.20 -6.05 -0.55
N GLY A 91 -2.22 -6.60 -1.76
CA GLY A 91 -3.36 -7.26 -2.38
C GLY A 91 -4.44 -6.34 -2.98
N GLY A 92 -4.35 -5.02 -2.83
CA GLY A 92 -5.33 -4.06 -3.36
C GLY A 92 -5.46 -4.12 -4.88
N SER A 93 -4.34 -4.22 -5.60
CA SER A 93 -4.36 -4.40 -7.06
C SER A 93 -5.08 -5.70 -7.46
N ALA A 94 -4.80 -6.81 -6.79
CA ALA A 94 -5.44 -8.09 -7.10
C ALA A 94 -6.94 -8.05 -6.78
N ARG A 95 -7.33 -7.42 -5.67
CA ARG A 95 -8.73 -7.19 -5.29
C ARG A 95 -9.50 -6.49 -6.42
N GLU A 96 -8.94 -5.40 -6.97
CA GLU A 96 -9.61 -4.65 -8.04
C GLU A 96 -9.62 -5.42 -9.37
N VAL A 97 -8.56 -6.16 -9.70
CA VAL A 97 -8.51 -6.98 -10.92
C VAL A 97 -9.62 -8.04 -10.90
N LEU A 98 -9.80 -8.71 -9.75
CA LEU A 98 -10.80 -9.76 -9.56
C LEU A 98 -12.26 -9.26 -9.62
N ARG A 99 -12.50 -7.95 -9.67
CA ARG A 99 -13.84 -7.39 -9.94
C ARG A 99 -14.26 -7.52 -11.40
N HIS A 100 -13.33 -7.73 -12.32
CA HIS A 100 -13.62 -7.84 -13.76
C HIS A 100 -14.01 -9.28 -14.11
N PRO A 101 -15.27 -9.55 -14.49
CA PRO A 101 -15.76 -10.92 -14.66
C PRO A 101 -15.15 -11.66 -15.86
N THR A 102 -14.49 -10.95 -16.78
CA THR A 102 -13.77 -11.55 -17.92
C THR A 102 -12.41 -12.12 -17.53
N VAL A 103 -11.87 -11.70 -16.38
CA VAL A 103 -10.57 -12.15 -15.89
C VAL A 103 -10.71 -13.58 -15.33
N GLU A 104 -9.86 -14.46 -15.83
CA GLU A 104 -9.84 -15.89 -15.46
C GLU A 104 -8.59 -16.26 -14.67
N ARG A 105 -7.50 -15.48 -14.81
CA ARG A 105 -6.23 -15.71 -14.13
C ARG A 105 -5.56 -14.42 -13.73
N VAL A 106 -5.10 -14.37 -12.48
CA VAL A 106 -4.26 -13.29 -11.94
C VAL A 106 -3.00 -13.91 -11.38
N ASP A 107 -1.85 -13.52 -11.94
CA ASP A 107 -0.55 -13.84 -11.37
C ASP A 107 -0.03 -12.59 -10.64
N MET A 108 0.17 -12.66 -9.32
CA MET A 108 0.79 -11.61 -8.53
C MET A 108 2.19 -12.04 -8.12
N VAL A 109 3.19 -11.26 -8.50
CA VAL A 109 4.60 -11.58 -8.29
C VAL A 109 5.21 -10.53 -7.37
N GLU A 110 5.26 -10.85 -6.09
CA GLU A 110 5.92 -10.07 -5.06
C GLU A 110 7.30 -10.69 -4.75
N LEU A 111 8.33 -9.86 -4.69
CA LEU A 111 9.71 -10.28 -4.42
C LEU A 111 9.91 -10.58 -2.93
N ASP A 112 9.21 -9.84 -2.07
CA ASP A 112 9.33 -9.90 -0.62
C ASP A 112 8.12 -10.57 0.02
N GLU A 113 8.26 -11.86 0.34
CA GLU A 113 7.20 -12.67 0.98
C GLU A 113 6.65 -12.01 2.26
N LYS A 114 7.50 -11.29 2.99
CA LYS A 114 7.14 -10.66 4.24
C LYS A 114 6.17 -9.49 4.05
N VAL A 115 6.16 -8.85 2.87
CA VAL A 115 5.17 -7.81 2.55
C VAL A 115 3.78 -8.42 2.39
N VAL A 116 3.69 -9.68 1.94
CA VAL A 116 2.41 -10.39 1.75
C VAL A 116 1.87 -10.96 3.08
N GLU A 117 2.77 -11.33 3.99
CA GLU A 117 2.40 -11.93 5.29
C GLU A 117 1.85 -10.93 6.33
N VAL A 118 2.20 -9.65 6.18
CA VAL A 118 1.91 -8.57 7.13
C VAL A 118 0.56 -7.90 6.85
#